data_AF-A0A0G0DK97-F1
#
_entry.id   AF-A0A0G0DK97-F1
#
_cell.length_a   1.000
_cell.length_b   1.000
_cell.length_c   1.000
_cell.angle_alpha   90.00
_cell.angle_beta   90.00
_cell.angle_gamma   90.00
#
_symmetry.space_group_name_H-M   'P 1'
#
loop_
_entity.id
_entity.type
_entity.pdbx_description
1 polymer ?
#
loop_
_entity_poly.entity_id
_entity_poly.type
_entity_poly.pdbx_seq_one_letter_code
_entity_poly.pdbx_strand_id
1 'polypeptide(L)'
;MSEEQKRILEKQLWGVANALRGKMNADEYKNYILGFIFYKYLSEKLERYVNEKIISGEDFTFAQIKEKTKQGQEDIGHIKIACIGHLGYFLKPTELFSYIVKKGKGEIKDQPKFILEDIKKILDAIEKTSANTDSEDDFKGLFDDVDLTSTKLGSRESEKNEVVVEVLTLLSGIDFKLEDAKSDLLGDAYEYLIGEFAAGAGKKGGEFYTPAQVSRLLAQIVSLDKKRLKSAYDATCGSGSLLLRLGEFTDVVNYYGQELNPTTYNLARMNMILHGVHFDHLRRNVKIGGLVIT
;
A
#
# COMPACT_ATOMS: atom_id res chain seq x y z
N MET A 1 -4.77 -14.35 -17.24
CA MET A 1 -5.53 -13.74 -16.12
C MET A 1 -6.87 -13.27 -16.66
N SER A 2 -7.99 -13.54 -15.96
CA SER A 2 -9.33 -13.20 -16.48
C SER A 2 -9.73 -11.78 -16.03
N GLU A 3 -10.19 -10.94 -16.95
CA GLU A 3 -10.89 -9.66 -16.68
C GLU A 3 -11.96 -9.80 -15.58
N GLU A 4 -12.55 -10.98 -15.45
CA GLU A 4 -13.53 -11.28 -14.41
C GLU A 4 -12.93 -11.24 -12.99
N GLN A 5 -11.72 -11.78 -12.80
CA GLN A 5 -11.05 -11.78 -11.50
C GLN A 5 -10.74 -10.36 -11.05
N LYS A 6 -10.32 -9.50 -11.99
CA LYS A 6 -10.08 -8.07 -11.76
C LYS A 6 -11.35 -7.36 -11.30
N ARG A 7 -12.45 -7.50 -12.03
CA ARG A 7 -13.73 -6.89 -11.67
C ARG A 7 -14.26 -7.38 -10.33
N ILE A 8 -14.07 -8.66 -10.00
CA ILE A 8 -14.44 -9.20 -8.70
C ILE A 8 -13.63 -8.50 -7.59
N LEU A 9 -12.30 -8.39 -7.75
CA LEU A 9 -11.45 -7.74 -6.76
C LEU A 9 -11.80 -6.25 -6.61
N GLU A 10 -11.94 -5.51 -7.71
CA GLU A 10 -12.38 -4.11 -7.74
C GLU A 10 -13.70 -3.92 -6.97
N LYS A 11 -14.68 -4.78 -7.24
CA LYS A 11 -15.99 -4.75 -6.58
C LYS A 11 -15.90 -5.08 -5.10
N GLN A 12 -15.07 -6.05 -4.71
CA GLN A 12 -14.87 -6.41 -3.30
C GLN A 12 -14.23 -5.26 -2.53
N LEU A 13 -13.14 -4.69 -3.05
CA LEU A 13 -12.45 -3.56 -2.43
C LEU A 13 -13.35 -2.33 -2.34
N TRP A 14 -14.10 -2.01 -3.39
CA TRP A 14 -15.08 -0.93 -3.35
C TRP A 14 -16.22 -1.22 -2.38
N GLY A 15 -16.61 -2.48 -2.22
CA GLY A 15 -17.54 -2.92 -1.19
C GLY A 15 -17.07 -2.57 0.23
N VAL A 16 -15.78 -2.79 0.52
CA VAL A 16 -15.17 -2.39 1.80
C VAL A 16 -15.21 -0.87 1.97
N ALA A 17 -14.86 -0.12 0.94
CA ALA A 17 -14.92 1.34 0.95
C ALA A 17 -16.35 1.86 1.23
N ASN A 18 -17.37 1.24 0.64
CA ASN A 18 -18.77 1.62 0.86
C ASN A 18 -19.27 1.30 2.28
N ALA A 19 -18.77 0.25 2.93
CA ALA A 19 -19.09 -0.05 4.33
C ALA A 19 -18.69 1.11 5.26
N LEU A 20 -17.58 1.80 4.96
CA LEU A 20 -17.15 3.00 5.67
C LEU A 20 -17.91 4.26 5.29
N ARG A 21 -18.32 4.39 4.02
CA ARG A 21 -19.07 5.56 3.52
C ARG A 21 -20.38 5.80 4.27
N GLY A 22 -20.99 4.76 4.83
CA GLY A 22 -22.20 4.91 5.66
C GLY A 22 -21.95 5.61 7.01
N LYS A 23 -20.68 5.70 7.45
CA LYS A 23 -20.28 6.25 8.75
C LYS A 23 -19.47 7.55 8.62
N MET A 24 -18.94 7.86 7.44
CA MET A 24 -18.01 8.98 7.18
C MET A 24 -18.14 9.53 5.74
N ASN A 25 -17.70 10.78 5.50
CA ASN A 25 -17.67 11.37 4.16
C ASN A 25 -16.63 10.69 3.25
N ALA A 26 -16.96 10.55 1.95
CA ALA A 26 -16.16 9.87 0.90
C ALA A 26 -14.68 10.28 0.84
N ASP A 27 -14.42 11.58 0.91
CA ASP A 27 -13.07 12.14 0.78
C ASP A 27 -12.20 11.90 2.01
N GLU A 28 -12.83 11.57 3.14
CA GLU A 28 -12.16 11.50 4.44
C GLU A 28 -11.69 10.10 4.80
N TYR A 29 -12.27 9.05 4.18
CA TYR A 29 -11.86 7.66 4.45
C TYR A 29 -10.95 7.04 3.40
N LYS A 30 -10.73 7.74 2.27
CA LYS A 30 -9.80 7.32 1.22
C LYS A 30 -8.44 6.90 1.79
N ASN A 31 -7.83 7.77 2.59
CA ASN A 31 -6.49 7.53 3.11
C ASN A 31 -6.42 6.31 4.05
N TYR A 32 -7.47 6.06 4.85
CA TYR A 32 -7.55 4.87 5.69
C TYR A 32 -7.65 3.59 4.86
N ILE A 33 -8.60 3.54 3.90
CA ILE A 33 -8.80 2.34 3.07
C ILE A 33 -7.55 2.02 2.26
N LEU A 34 -6.98 3.03 1.58
CA LEU A 34 -5.79 2.87 0.76
C LEU A 34 -4.57 2.48 1.60
N GLY A 35 -4.39 3.09 2.77
CA GLY A 35 -3.35 2.73 3.72
C GLY A 35 -3.50 1.31 4.28
N PHE A 36 -4.71 0.87 4.61
CA PHE A 36 -4.96 -0.48 5.13
C PHE A 36 -4.84 -1.57 4.07
N ILE A 37 -5.25 -1.31 2.82
CA ILE A 37 -4.99 -2.20 1.68
C ILE A 37 -3.48 -2.36 1.50
N PHE A 38 -2.74 -1.24 1.55
CA PHE A 38 -1.30 -1.27 1.39
C PHE A 38 -0.60 -2.01 2.55
N TYR A 39 -1.03 -1.78 3.80
CA TYR A 39 -0.55 -2.55 4.95
C TYR A 39 -0.82 -4.06 4.79
N LYS A 40 -2.04 -4.46 4.36
CA LYS A 40 -2.35 -5.86 4.06
C LYS A 40 -1.41 -6.43 3.01
N TYR A 41 -1.18 -5.71 1.91
CA TYR A 41 -0.26 -6.10 0.86
C TYR A 41 1.17 -6.32 1.39
N LEU A 42 1.72 -5.36 2.14
CA LEU A 42 3.06 -5.48 2.70
C LEU A 42 3.17 -6.66 3.67
N SER A 43 2.15 -6.88 4.49
CA SER A 43 2.10 -8.00 5.42
C SER A 43 2.07 -9.34 4.70
N GLU A 44 1.19 -9.52 3.71
CA GLU A 44 1.05 -10.78 2.96
C GLU A 44 2.28 -11.05 2.10
N LYS A 45 2.86 -10.01 1.47
CA LYS A 45 4.11 -10.13 0.71
C LYS A 45 5.27 -10.57 1.59
N LEU A 46 5.40 -9.99 2.79
CA LEU A 46 6.43 -10.38 3.75
C LEU A 46 6.21 -11.81 4.24
N GLU A 47 5.02 -12.14 4.73
CA GLU A 47 4.71 -13.47 5.25
C GLU A 47 4.99 -14.55 4.21
N ARG A 48 4.59 -14.30 2.96
CA ARG A 48 4.85 -15.19 1.84
C ARG A 48 6.34 -15.33 1.54
N TYR A 49 7.07 -14.21 1.44
CA TYR A 49 8.52 -14.24 1.21
C TYR A 49 9.24 -15.07 2.28
N VAL A 50 8.88 -14.87 3.56
CA VAL A 50 9.48 -15.66 4.65
C VAL A 50 9.16 -17.14 4.49
N ASN A 51 7.88 -17.49 4.38
CA ASN A 51 7.42 -18.89 4.30
C ASN A 51 7.97 -19.63 3.06
N GLU A 52 8.02 -18.96 1.91
CA GLU A 52 8.42 -19.61 0.64
C GLU A 52 9.92 -19.56 0.36
N LYS A 53 10.65 -18.56 0.88
CA LYS A 53 12.05 -18.31 0.52
C LYS A 53 13.04 -18.48 1.67
N ILE A 54 12.63 -18.25 2.91
CA ILE A 54 13.55 -18.30 4.06
C ILE A 54 13.39 -19.59 4.83
N ILE A 55 12.16 -19.92 5.24
CA ILE A 55 11.85 -21.11 6.05
C ILE A 55 11.14 -22.19 5.22
N SER A 56 11.45 -22.24 3.92
CA SER A 56 10.89 -23.23 3.01
C SER A 56 11.29 -24.64 3.45
N GLY A 57 10.30 -25.49 3.72
CA GLY A 57 10.51 -26.86 4.18
C GLY A 57 10.50 -27.06 5.69
N GLU A 58 10.33 -25.99 6.47
CA GLU A 58 10.04 -26.09 7.90
C GLU A 58 8.59 -26.53 8.15
N ASP A 59 8.35 -27.25 9.25
CA ASP A 59 7.01 -27.72 9.66
C ASP A 59 6.14 -26.61 10.30
N PHE A 60 6.63 -25.38 10.30
CA PHE A 60 5.94 -24.21 10.86
C PHE A 60 5.96 -23.02 9.90
N THR A 61 5.01 -22.11 10.06
CA THR A 61 4.95 -20.86 9.32
C THR A 61 5.49 -19.69 10.15
N PHE A 62 5.82 -18.60 9.48
CA PHE A 62 6.30 -17.37 10.11
C PHE A 62 5.34 -16.87 11.20
N ALA A 63 4.03 -16.92 10.94
CA ALA A 63 3.00 -16.52 11.91
C ALA A 63 2.96 -17.39 13.18
N GLN A 64 3.57 -18.58 13.17
CA GLN A 64 3.62 -19.51 14.31
C GLN A 64 4.85 -19.30 15.19
N ILE A 65 5.83 -18.49 14.77
CA ILE A 65 7.05 -18.23 15.53
C ILE A 65 6.72 -17.47 16.83
N LYS A 66 7.18 -18.01 17.97
CA LYS A 66 6.90 -17.44 19.29
C LYS A 66 7.95 -16.41 19.68
N GLU A 67 7.63 -15.13 19.52
CA GLU A 67 8.52 -13.98 19.77
C GLU A 67 9.11 -13.89 21.20
N LYS A 68 8.46 -14.52 22.19
CA LYS A 68 8.91 -14.49 23.59
C LYS A 68 9.91 -15.59 23.94
N THR A 69 10.12 -16.55 23.05
CA THR A 69 11.07 -17.65 23.27
C THR A 69 12.45 -17.25 22.77
N LYS A 70 13.51 -17.78 23.40
CA LYS A 70 14.89 -17.52 22.94
C LYS A 70 15.10 -17.92 21.49
N GLN A 71 14.63 -19.12 21.12
CA GLN A 71 14.69 -19.61 19.74
C GLN A 71 13.94 -18.68 18.77
N GLY A 72 12.70 -18.32 19.09
CA GLY A 72 11.93 -17.43 18.22
C GLY A 72 12.55 -16.05 18.05
N GLN A 73 13.26 -15.52 19.05
CA GLN A 73 14.01 -14.26 18.92
C GLN A 73 15.22 -14.40 17.99
N GLU A 74 15.93 -15.53 18.07
CA GLU A 74 17.04 -15.83 17.16
C GLU A 74 16.55 -15.99 15.72
N ASP A 75 15.48 -16.78 15.51
CA ASP A 75 14.86 -16.99 14.19
C ASP A 75 14.39 -15.66 13.58
N ILE A 76 13.66 -14.85 14.37
CA ILE A 76 13.20 -13.52 13.95
C ILE A 76 14.37 -12.60 13.61
N GLY A 77 15.49 -12.69 14.33
CA GLY A 77 16.69 -11.92 14.05
C GLY A 77 17.26 -12.21 12.66
N HIS A 78 17.37 -13.49 12.30
CA HIS A 78 17.84 -13.91 10.98
C HIS A 78 16.86 -13.56 9.87
N ILE A 79 15.56 -13.83 10.08
CA ILE A 79 14.51 -13.50 9.13
C ILE A 79 14.46 -11.99 8.87
N LYS A 80 14.59 -11.17 9.92
CA LYS A 80 14.58 -9.71 9.80
C LYS A 80 15.67 -9.19 8.86
N ILE A 81 16.89 -9.72 8.97
CA ILE A 81 18.01 -9.31 8.10
C ILE A 81 17.68 -9.64 6.63
N ALA A 82 17.17 -10.85 6.36
CA ALA A 82 16.81 -11.28 5.02
C ALA A 82 15.61 -10.50 4.44
N CYS A 83 14.63 -10.13 5.26
CA CYS A 83 13.50 -9.30 4.85
C CYS A 83 13.94 -7.87 4.54
N ILE A 84 14.73 -7.23 5.39
CA ILE A 84 15.22 -5.88 5.13
C ILE A 84 16.06 -5.84 3.85
N GLY A 85 16.94 -6.83 3.63
CA GLY A 85 17.78 -6.89 2.44
C GLY A 85 17.03 -7.16 1.13
N HIS A 86 15.84 -7.74 1.16
CA HIS A 86 15.08 -8.09 -0.05
C HIS A 86 13.82 -7.26 -0.28
N LEU A 87 13.11 -6.92 0.80
CA LEU A 87 11.84 -6.20 0.77
C LEU A 87 11.98 -4.74 1.22
N GLY A 88 13.06 -4.38 1.92
CA GLY A 88 13.28 -3.03 2.43
C GLY A 88 12.58 -2.72 3.76
N TYR A 89 11.80 -3.65 4.31
CA TYR A 89 11.08 -3.48 5.58
C TYR A 89 10.93 -4.81 6.31
N PHE A 90 10.53 -4.76 7.58
CA PHE A 90 10.23 -5.93 8.37
C PHE A 90 9.04 -5.75 9.32
N LEU A 91 8.24 -6.80 9.44
CA LEU A 91 7.14 -6.95 10.40
C LEU A 91 7.36 -8.25 11.18
N LYS A 92 7.09 -8.21 12.48
CA LYS A 92 7.08 -9.41 13.33
C LYS A 92 5.82 -10.26 13.12
N PRO A 93 5.80 -11.52 13.59
CA PRO A 93 4.60 -12.37 13.55
C PRO A 93 3.35 -11.72 14.16
N THR A 94 3.47 -11.00 15.28
CA THR A 94 2.36 -10.28 15.94
C THR A 94 1.99 -8.96 15.26
N GLU A 95 2.77 -8.53 14.27
CA GLU A 95 2.56 -7.32 13.48
C GLU A 95 1.95 -7.64 12.10
N LEU A 96 1.74 -8.92 11.78
CA LEU A 96 1.07 -9.37 10.56
C LEU A 96 -0.41 -8.97 10.56
N PHE A 97 -0.93 -8.63 9.37
CA PHE A 97 -2.32 -8.27 9.14
C PHE A 97 -3.28 -9.33 9.69
N SER A 98 -2.98 -10.60 9.42
CA SER A 98 -3.78 -11.75 9.89
C SER A 98 -3.83 -11.85 11.41
N TYR A 99 -2.74 -11.51 12.12
CA TYR A 99 -2.69 -11.45 13.57
C TYR A 99 -3.54 -10.31 14.11
N ILE A 100 -3.40 -9.10 13.54
CA ILE A 100 -4.14 -7.91 13.99
C ILE A 100 -5.65 -8.07 13.81
N VAL A 101 -6.09 -8.67 12.71
CA VAL A 101 -7.51 -8.99 12.49
C VAL A 101 -8.02 -9.95 13.56
N LYS A 102 -7.29 -11.04 13.84
CA LYS A 102 -7.65 -12.00 14.90
C LYS A 102 -7.70 -11.34 16.28
N LYS A 103 -6.74 -10.47 16.59
CA LYS A 103 -6.71 -9.70 17.84
C LYS A 103 -7.94 -8.79 17.95
N GLY A 104 -8.24 -8.00 16.92
CA GLY A 104 -9.40 -7.10 16.87
C GLY A 104 -10.74 -7.82 17.03
N LYS A 105 -10.88 -9.01 16.42
CA LYS A 105 -12.07 -9.87 16.58
C LYS A 105 -12.14 -10.55 17.95
N GLY A 106 -11.07 -10.52 18.75
CA GLY A 106 -10.98 -11.18 20.04
C GLY A 106 -10.79 -12.70 19.93
N GLU A 107 -10.21 -13.17 18.83
CA GLU A 107 -9.93 -14.59 18.58
C GLU A 107 -8.62 -15.06 19.23
N ILE A 108 -7.81 -14.12 19.74
CA ILE A 108 -6.57 -14.40 20.46
C ILE A 108 -6.83 -14.31 21.96
N LYS A 109 -6.67 -15.44 22.67
CA LYS A 109 -6.85 -15.51 24.12
C LYS A 109 -5.86 -14.59 24.84
N ASP A 110 -6.30 -14.02 25.95
CA ASP A 110 -5.49 -13.18 26.84
C ASP A 110 -4.86 -11.94 26.17
N GLN A 111 -5.44 -11.48 25.06
CA GLN A 111 -5.07 -10.24 24.37
C GLN A 111 -6.25 -9.26 24.35
N PRO A 112 -6.01 -7.96 24.55
CA PRO A 112 -7.06 -6.95 24.41
C PRO A 112 -7.50 -6.85 22.94
N LYS A 113 -8.81 -6.62 22.73
CA LYS A 113 -9.39 -6.40 21.39
C LYS A 113 -9.07 -5.02 20.79
N PHE A 114 -8.50 -4.14 21.60
CA PHE A 114 -8.13 -2.79 21.18
C PHE A 114 -6.82 -2.84 20.40
N ILE A 115 -6.82 -2.32 19.17
CA ILE A 115 -5.74 -2.47 18.20
C ILE A 115 -5.21 -1.16 17.60
N LEU A 116 -5.80 0.00 17.91
CA LEU A 116 -5.37 1.27 17.31
C LEU A 116 -3.89 1.59 17.59
N GLU A 117 -3.45 1.35 18.83
CA GLU A 117 -2.04 1.55 19.19
C GLU A 117 -1.11 0.54 18.51
N ASP A 118 -1.56 -0.71 18.31
CA ASP A 118 -0.79 -1.72 17.59
C ASP A 118 -0.61 -1.30 16.14
N ILE A 119 -1.68 -0.89 15.45
CA ILE A 119 -1.62 -0.45 14.05
C ILE A 119 -0.66 0.74 13.94
N LYS A 120 -0.77 1.74 14.82
CA LYS A 120 0.17 2.87 14.81
C LYS A 120 1.62 2.41 14.93
N LYS A 121 1.92 1.49 15.86
CA LYS A 121 3.26 0.92 16.03
C LYS A 121 3.73 0.14 14.80
N ILE A 122 2.82 -0.55 14.11
CA ILE A 122 3.11 -1.30 12.90
C ILE A 122 3.47 -0.37 11.74
N LEU A 123 2.68 0.69 11.53
CA LEU A 123 2.96 1.69 10.50
C LEU A 123 4.33 2.34 10.77
N ASP A 124 4.59 2.74 12.01
CA ASP A 124 5.90 3.23 12.45
C ASP A 124 7.03 2.20 12.24
N ALA A 125 6.76 0.90 12.43
CA ALA A 125 7.76 -0.16 12.30
C ALA A 125 8.19 -0.36 10.85
N ILE A 126 7.26 -0.24 9.90
CA ILE A 126 7.58 -0.30 8.46
C ILE A 126 8.58 0.81 8.12
N GLU A 127 8.34 2.04 8.57
CA GLU A 127 9.26 3.16 8.32
C GLU A 127 10.59 3.04 9.08
N LYS A 128 10.56 2.56 10.33
CA LYS A 128 11.78 2.42 11.15
C LYS A 128 12.69 1.31 10.65
N THR A 129 12.13 0.24 10.09
CA THR A 129 12.92 -0.90 9.60
C THR A 129 13.56 -0.64 8.24
N SER A 130 13.01 0.29 7.45
CA SER A 130 13.61 0.76 6.21
C SER A 130 14.64 1.87 6.39
N ALA A 131 14.70 2.51 7.56
CA ALA A 131 15.62 3.62 7.82
C ALA A 131 17.09 3.20 7.67
N ASN A 132 17.89 4.06 7.03
CA ASN A 132 19.30 3.81 6.67
C ASN A 132 19.51 2.60 5.74
N THR A 133 18.51 2.25 4.93
CA THR A 133 18.60 1.26 3.85
C THR A 133 18.29 1.93 2.51
N ASP A 134 18.55 1.24 1.40
CA ASP A 134 18.24 1.76 0.06
C ASP A 134 16.73 2.02 -0.13
N SER A 135 15.87 1.40 0.69
CA SER A 135 14.41 1.59 0.67
C SER A 135 13.91 2.64 1.66
N GLU A 136 14.77 3.44 2.31
CA GLU A 136 14.30 4.48 3.26
C GLU A 136 13.31 5.43 2.58
N ASP A 137 13.63 5.92 1.38
CA ASP A 137 12.82 6.90 0.65
C ASP A 137 11.47 6.32 0.17
N ASP A 138 11.37 4.99 0.04
CA ASP A 138 10.14 4.30 -0.34
C ASP A 138 9.09 4.37 0.77
N PHE A 139 9.51 4.22 2.03
CA PHE A 139 8.61 4.04 3.17
C PHE A 139 8.53 5.24 4.13
N LYS A 140 9.51 6.13 4.13
CA LYS A 140 9.54 7.29 5.04
C LYS A 140 8.33 8.22 4.84
N GLY A 141 7.56 8.43 5.92
CA GLY A 141 6.35 9.24 5.93
C GLY A 141 5.25 8.71 5.00
N LEU A 142 5.32 7.44 4.61
CA LEU A 142 4.37 6.85 3.65
C LEU A 142 2.97 6.75 4.26
N PHE A 143 2.87 6.59 5.58
CA PHE A 143 1.60 6.43 6.28
C PHE A 143 1.16 7.67 7.08
N ASP A 144 1.82 8.82 6.90
CA ASP A 144 1.52 10.08 7.63
C ASP A 144 0.06 10.53 7.47
N ASP A 145 -0.59 10.16 6.36
CA ASP A 145 -1.98 10.50 6.06
C ASP A 145 -3.02 9.59 6.75
N VAL A 146 -2.57 8.55 7.47
CA VAL A 146 -3.43 7.59 8.19
C VAL A 146 -3.58 8.01 9.67
N ASP A 147 -4.40 9.04 9.91
CA ASP A 147 -4.64 9.54 11.27
C ASP A 147 -5.67 8.70 12.05
N LEU A 148 -5.21 7.71 12.79
CA LEU A 148 -6.06 6.86 13.64
C LEU A 148 -6.68 7.58 14.84
N THR A 149 -6.27 8.82 15.13
CA THR A 149 -6.81 9.62 16.25
C THR A 149 -7.95 10.54 15.82
N SER A 150 -8.22 10.63 14.51
CA SER A 150 -9.23 11.54 13.97
C SER A 150 -10.61 11.33 14.59
N THR A 151 -11.29 12.43 14.92
CA THR A 151 -12.71 12.41 15.34
C THR A 151 -13.64 11.96 14.22
N LYS A 152 -13.15 11.93 12.97
CA LYS A 152 -13.88 11.47 11.80
C LYS A 152 -14.10 9.95 11.83
N LEU A 153 -13.16 9.18 12.40
CA LEU A 153 -13.30 7.72 12.58
C LEU A 153 -14.32 7.35 13.68
N GLY A 154 -14.64 8.29 14.56
CA GLY A 154 -15.49 8.07 15.72
C GLY A 154 -15.25 9.11 16.80
N SER A 155 -16.26 9.39 17.61
CA SER A 155 -16.18 10.39 18.67
C SER A 155 -15.38 9.89 19.88
N ARG A 156 -15.39 8.58 20.11
CA ARG A 156 -14.69 7.88 21.20
C ARG A 156 -13.66 6.91 20.67
N GLU A 157 -12.59 6.65 21.43
CA GLU A 157 -11.55 5.66 21.06
C GLU A 157 -12.12 4.27 20.77
N SER A 158 -13.16 3.84 21.51
CA SER A 158 -13.82 2.55 21.27
C SER A 158 -14.51 2.50 19.90
N GLU A 159 -15.16 3.58 19.49
CA GLU A 159 -15.86 3.68 18.19
C GLU A 159 -14.85 3.65 17.04
N LYS A 160 -13.74 4.41 17.17
CA LYS A 160 -12.65 4.39 16.20
C LYS A 160 -12.08 2.98 16.05
N ASN A 161 -11.86 2.29 17.18
CA ASN A 161 -11.36 0.93 17.17
C ASN A 161 -12.34 -0.04 16.49
N GLU A 162 -13.64 0.06 16.78
CA GLU A 162 -14.68 -0.77 16.15
C GLU A 162 -14.70 -0.58 14.63
N VAL A 163 -14.65 0.66 14.15
CA VAL A 163 -14.60 0.97 12.71
C VAL A 163 -13.35 0.37 12.06
N VAL A 164 -12.18 0.54 12.67
CA VAL A 164 -10.93 -0.02 12.13
C VAL A 164 -10.95 -1.55 12.12
N VAL A 165 -11.44 -2.19 13.20
CA VAL A 165 -11.58 -3.66 13.25
C VAL A 165 -12.52 -4.18 12.16
N GLU A 166 -13.64 -3.50 11.92
CA GLU A 166 -14.60 -3.85 10.88
C GLU A 166 -13.94 -3.81 9.49
N VAL A 167 -13.21 -2.73 9.18
CA VAL A 167 -12.52 -2.58 7.90
C VAL A 167 -11.46 -3.66 7.69
N LEU A 168 -10.60 -3.88 8.68
CA LEU A 168 -9.57 -4.91 8.59
C LEU A 168 -10.20 -6.30 8.46
N THR A 169 -11.34 -6.55 9.11
CA THR A 169 -12.08 -7.80 8.98
C THR A 169 -12.64 -7.97 7.56
N LEU A 170 -13.24 -6.94 6.98
CA LEU A 170 -13.74 -6.99 5.61
C LEU A 170 -12.60 -7.22 4.60
N LEU A 171 -11.48 -6.50 4.76
CA LEU A 171 -10.28 -6.68 3.95
C LEU A 171 -9.70 -8.09 4.10
N SER A 172 -9.74 -8.69 5.29
CA SER A 172 -9.23 -10.04 5.52
C SER A 172 -9.94 -11.13 4.70
N GLY A 173 -11.19 -10.87 4.28
CA GLY A 173 -11.95 -11.76 3.41
C GLY A 173 -11.59 -11.65 1.92
N ILE A 174 -10.66 -10.76 1.54
CA ILE A 174 -10.29 -10.50 0.16
C ILE A 174 -8.90 -11.08 -0.12
N ASP A 175 -8.85 -12.02 -1.05
CA ASP A 175 -7.61 -12.62 -1.53
C ASP A 175 -6.95 -11.69 -2.58
N PHE A 176 -5.73 -11.24 -2.30
CA PHE A 176 -4.97 -10.35 -3.20
C PHE A 176 -4.27 -11.08 -4.33
N LYS A 177 -4.32 -12.43 -4.37
CA LYS A 177 -3.76 -13.26 -5.44
C LYS A 177 -2.29 -12.94 -5.74
N LEU A 178 -1.51 -12.69 -4.68
CA LEU A 178 -0.09 -12.35 -4.80
C LEU A 178 0.73 -13.47 -5.49
N GLU A 179 0.22 -14.70 -5.49
CA GLU A 179 0.80 -15.89 -6.12
C GLU A 179 0.96 -15.80 -7.63
N ASP A 180 0.10 -15.02 -8.30
CA ASP A 180 0.14 -14.86 -9.74
C ASP A 180 1.24 -13.86 -10.14
N ALA A 181 2.45 -14.37 -10.35
CA ALA A 181 3.69 -13.62 -10.69
C ALA A 181 3.62 -12.76 -11.97
N LYS A 182 2.48 -12.71 -12.65
CA LYS A 182 2.20 -11.87 -13.84
C LYS A 182 1.10 -10.84 -13.61
N SER A 183 0.58 -10.73 -12.40
CA SER A 183 -0.68 -10.05 -12.18
C SER A 183 -0.50 -8.74 -11.42
N ASP A 184 -0.50 -7.66 -12.18
CA ASP A 184 -0.77 -6.29 -11.72
C ASP A 184 -2.18 -6.14 -11.11
N LEU A 185 -2.86 -7.23 -10.73
CA LEU A 185 -4.29 -7.28 -10.37
C LEU A 185 -4.60 -6.37 -9.19
N LEU A 186 -3.75 -6.43 -8.16
CA LEU A 186 -3.94 -5.60 -6.98
C LEU A 186 -3.62 -4.15 -7.28
N GLY A 187 -2.57 -3.87 -8.05
CA GLY A 187 -2.24 -2.51 -8.50
C GLY A 187 -3.37 -1.91 -9.32
N ASP A 188 -3.89 -2.65 -10.29
CA ASP A 188 -5.04 -2.32 -11.11
C ASP A 188 -6.30 -2.03 -10.28
N ALA A 189 -6.61 -2.91 -9.32
CA ALA A 189 -7.78 -2.71 -8.45
C ALA A 189 -7.58 -1.52 -7.50
N TYR A 190 -6.33 -1.22 -7.13
CA TYR A 190 -5.97 -0.03 -6.38
C TYR A 190 -6.12 1.24 -7.25
N GLU A 191 -5.71 1.22 -8.52
CA GLU A 191 -5.96 2.32 -9.47
C GLU A 191 -7.45 2.57 -9.68
N TYR A 192 -8.25 1.51 -9.76
CA TYR A 192 -9.71 1.61 -9.83
C TYR A 192 -10.27 2.34 -8.61
N LEU A 193 -9.85 1.98 -7.38
CA LEU A 193 -10.27 2.69 -6.17
C LEU A 193 -9.89 4.16 -6.21
N ILE A 194 -8.66 4.49 -6.62
CA ILE A 194 -8.22 5.89 -6.76
C ILE A 194 -9.15 6.65 -7.69
N GLY A 195 -9.51 6.06 -8.84
CA GLY A 195 -10.45 6.63 -9.80
C GLY A 195 -11.85 6.85 -9.21
N GLU A 196 -12.38 5.87 -8.48
CA GLU A 196 -13.69 5.97 -7.82
C GLU A 196 -13.71 7.07 -6.74
N PHE A 197 -12.65 7.19 -5.95
CA PHE A 197 -12.50 8.25 -4.97
C PHE A 197 -12.44 9.63 -5.64
N ALA A 198 -11.69 9.76 -6.73
CA ALA A 198 -11.60 11.02 -7.47
C ALA A 198 -12.93 11.41 -8.13
N ALA A 199 -13.68 10.44 -8.66
CA ALA A 199 -15.02 10.68 -9.17
C ALA A 199 -16.00 11.13 -8.06
N GLY A 200 -15.82 10.64 -6.83
CA GLY A 200 -16.62 10.98 -5.67
C GLY A 200 -16.35 12.36 -5.04
N ALA A 201 -15.10 12.86 -5.14
CA ALA A 201 -14.65 14.07 -4.43
C ALA A 201 -15.20 15.41 -4.96
N GLY A 202 -15.78 15.42 -6.16
CA GLY A 202 -16.32 16.63 -6.78
C GLY A 202 -15.24 17.66 -7.21
N LYS A 203 -15.64 18.60 -8.07
CA LYS A 203 -14.74 19.49 -8.84
C LYS A 203 -14.01 20.61 -8.03
N LYS A 204 -13.95 20.54 -6.69
CA LYS A 204 -13.45 21.65 -5.85
C LYS A 204 -12.00 21.50 -5.38
N GLY A 205 -11.40 20.31 -5.43
CA GLY A 205 -9.97 20.12 -5.19
C GLY A 205 -9.20 20.24 -6.50
N GLY A 206 -8.20 21.12 -6.57
CA GLY A 206 -7.47 21.46 -7.81
C GLY A 206 -6.68 20.32 -8.49
N GLU A 207 -6.71 19.10 -7.94
CA GLU A 207 -6.08 17.91 -8.50
C GLU A 207 -7.11 17.10 -9.30
N PHE A 208 -6.98 17.11 -10.63
CA PHE A 208 -7.84 16.33 -11.50
C PHE A 208 -7.25 14.94 -11.71
N TYR A 209 -8.01 13.90 -11.33
CA TYR A 209 -7.68 12.53 -11.75
C TYR A 209 -7.81 12.42 -13.27
N THR A 210 -6.79 11.88 -13.92
CA THR A 210 -6.81 11.65 -15.37
C THR A 210 -7.65 10.40 -15.66
N PRO A 211 -8.83 10.52 -16.32
CA PRO A 211 -9.67 9.36 -16.59
C PRO A 211 -8.92 8.30 -17.39
N ALA A 212 -9.18 7.02 -17.09
CA ALA A 212 -8.42 5.89 -17.67
C ALA A 212 -8.34 5.92 -19.21
N GLN A 213 -9.41 6.34 -19.89
CA GLN A 213 -9.44 6.45 -21.36
C GLN A 213 -8.46 7.52 -21.87
N VAL A 214 -8.35 8.64 -21.17
CA VAL A 214 -7.42 9.74 -21.51
C VAL A 214 -5.99 9.29 -21.24
N SER A 215 -5.74 8.68 -20.08
CA SER A 215 -4.42 8.16 -19.72
C SER A 215 -3.93 7.12 -20.73
N ARG A 216 -4.81 6.21 -21.15
CA ARG A 216 -4.50 5.19 -22.15
C ARG A 216 -4.15 5.81 -23.50
N LEU A 217 -4.93 6.78 -23.97
CA LEU A 217 -4.65 7.47 -25.24
C LEU A 217 -3.29 8.17 -25.21
N LEU A 218 -2.99 8.91 -24.14
CA LEU A 218 -1.71 9.59 -23.97
C LEU A 218 -0.54 8.60 -23.92
N ALA A 219 -0.68 7.50 -23.18
CA ALA A 219 0.32 6.45 -23.11
C ALA A 219 0.61 5.85 -24.48
N GLN A 220 -0.42 5.57 -25.28
CA GLN A 220 -0.28 5.07 -26.65
C GLN A 220 0.41 6.09 -27.58
N ILE A 221 0.07 7.38 -27.48
CA ILE A 221 0.72 8.44 -28.26
C ILE A 221 2.21 8.54 -27.93
N VAL A 222 2.56 8.55 -26.64
CA VAL A 222 3.96 8.71 -26.19
C VAL A 222 4.81 7.48 -26.52
N SER A 223 4.20 6.29 -26.48
CA SER A 223 4.85 5.00 -26.78
C SER A 223 4.79 4.60 -28.26
N LEU A 224 4.16 5.41 -29.13
CA LEU A 224 4.00 5.09 -30.55
C LEU A 224 5.35 4.75 -31.19
N ASP A 225 5.42 3.57 -31.83
CA ASP A 225 6.59 2.98 -32.47
C ASP A 225 7.82 2.76 -31.56
N LYS A 226 7.66 2.87 -30.24
CA LYS A 226 8.73 2.66 -29.25
C LYS A 226 8.48 1.37 -28.50
N LYS A 227 9.34 0.38 -28.72
CA LYS A 227 9.34 -0.88 -27.94
C LYS A 227 9.92 -0.72 -26.54
N ARG A 228 10.71 0.33 -26.32
CA ARG A 228 11.37 0.61 -25.05
C ARG A 228 11.58 2.11 -24.86
N LEU A 229 11.28 2.60 -23.67
CA LEU A 229 11.58 3.94 -23.19
C LEU A 229 12.69 3.86 -22.13
N LYS A 230 13.77 4.62 -22.33
CA LYS A 230 14.83 4.73 -21.31
C LYS A 230 14.29 5.39 -20.04
N SER A 231 13.44 6.40 -20.19
CA SER A 231 12.91 7.19 -19.08
C SER A 231 11.53 7.74 -19.43
N ALA A 232 10.63 7.76 -18.47
CA ALA A 232 9.37 8.50 -18.50
C ALA A 232 9.36 9.54 -17.39
N TYR A 233 8.92 10.77 -17.69
CA TYR A 233 8.85 11.85 -16.70
C TYR A 233 7.49 12.54 -16.72
N ASP A 234 6.91 12.73 -15.53
CA ASP A 234 5.71 13.52 -15.32
C ASP A 234 5.93 14.52 -14.18
N ALA A 235 5.92 15.82 -14.50
CA ALA A 235 6.23 16.88 -13.55
C ALA A 235 5.09 17.18 -12.55
N THR A 236 3.90 16.61 -12.78
CA THR A 236 2.70 16.78 -11.96
C THR A 236 1.94 15.46 -11.93
N CYS A 237 2.59 14.42 -11.43
CA CYS A 237 2.20 13.05 -11.68
C CYS A 237 0.93 12.59 -10.94
N GLY A 238 0.42 13.38 -9.99
CA GLY A 238 -0.74 12.99 -9.19
C GLY A 238 -0.46 11.65 -8.51
N SER A 239 -1.39 10.70 -8.63
CA SER A 239 -1.27 9.32 -8.13
C SER A 239 -0.24 8.45 -8.88
N GLY A 240 0.49 8.99 -9.85
CA GLY A 240 1.42 8.24 -10.70
C GLY A 240 0.75 7.33 -11.74
N SER A 241 -0.58 7.32 -11.82
CA SER A 241 -1.33 6.40 -12.68
C SER A 241 -1.05 6.56 -14.17
N LEU A 242 -0.84 7.79 -14.65
CA LEU A 242 -0.49 8.04 -16.05
C LEU A 242 0.90 7.47 -16.38
N LEU A 243 1.87 7.64 -15.47
CA LEU A 243 3.21 7.08 -15.63
C LEU A 243 3.14 5.56 -15.71
N LEU A 244 2.49 4.91 -14.73
CA LEU A 244 2.33 3.46 -14.70
C LEU A 244 1.67 2.91 -15.96
N ARG A 245 0.68 3.64 -16.51
CA ARG A 245 -0.01 3.28 -17.75
C ARG A 245 0.91 3.08 -18.95
N LEU A 246 2.08 3.74 -18.98
CA LEU A 246 3.06 3.53 -20.05
C LEU A 246 3.58 2.08 -20.10
N GLY A 247 3.70 1.43 -18.93
CA GLY A 247 4.16 0.03 -18.82
C GLY A 247 3.25 -0.97 -19.50
N GLU A 248 1.97 -0.64 -19.70
CA GLU A 248 1.02 -1.48 -20.47
C GLU A 248 1.36 -1.53 -21.97
N PHE A 249 2.03 -0.51 -22.51
CA PHE A 249 2.24 -0.34 -23.95
C PHE A 249 3.70 -0.48 -24.37
N THR A 250 4.65 -0.23 -23.47
CA THR A 250 6.09 -0.25 -23.77
C THR A 250 6.91 -0.55 -22.52
N ASP A 251 8.10 -1.14 -22.70
CA ASP A 251 9.05 -1.35 -21.61
C ASP A 251 9.63 0.01 -21.17
N VAL A 252 9.43 0.40 -19.92
CA VAL A 252 9.96 1.65 -19.36
C VAL A 252 11.02 1.32 -18.33
N VAL A 253 12.26 1.78 -18.56
CA VAL A 253 13.38 1.45 -17.66
C VAL A 253 13.34 2.27 -16.38
N ASN A 254 13.04 3.56 -16.47
CA ASN A 254 13.08 4.47 -15.33
C ASN A 254 11.84 5.37 -15.31
N TYR A 255 11.16 5.41 -14.17
CA TYR A 255 10.05 6.31 -13.91
C TYR A 255 10.51 7.49 -13.06
N TYR A 256 10.22 8.70 -13.53
CA TYR A 256 10.47 9.95 -12.83
C TYR A 256 9.13 10.66 -12.68
N GLY A 257 8.85 11.16 -11.48
CA GLY A 257 7.62 11.91 -11.25
C GLY A 257 7.82 13.00 -10.22
N GLN A 258 6.98 14.02 -10.31
CA GLN A 258 6.92 15.05 -9.30
C GLN A 258 5.47 15.33 -8.88
N GLU A 259 5.26 15.43 -7.58
CA GLU A 259 3.96 15.76 -6.99
C GLU A 259 4.15 16.72 -5.81
N LEU A 260 3.44 17.85 -5.85
CA LEU A 260 3.54 18.90 -4.84
C LEU A 260 2.79 18.53 -3.56
N ASN A 261 1.60 17.93 -3.69
CA ASN A 261 0.76 17.59 -2.57
C ASN A 261 1.32 16.38 -1.81
N PRO A 262 1.64 16.48 -0.51
CA PRO A 262 2.22 15.37 0.25
C PRO A 262 1.36 14.11 0.27
N THR A 263 0.05 14.25 0.43
CA THR A 263 -0.89 13.13 0.47
C THR A 263 -0.94 12.42 -0.89
N THR A 264 -0.98 13.18 -1.98
CA THR A 264 -1.01 12.61 -3.35
C THR A 264 0.35 12.03 -3.74
N TYR A 265 1.44 12.61 -3.25
CA TYR A 265 2.79 12.05 -3.37
C TYR A 265 2.91 10.68 -2.68
N ASN A 266 2.38 10.54 -1.46
CA ASN A 266 2.33 9.26 -0.75
C ASN A 266 1.50 8.22 -1.49
N LEU A 267 0.35 8.65 -2.04
CA LEU A 267 -0.48 7.81 -2.88
C LEU A 267 0.28 7.29 -4.12
N ALA A 268 1.04 8.15 -4.79
CA ALA A 268 1.86 7.76 -5.93
C ALA A 268 2.94 6.73 -5.56
N ARG A 269 3.61 6.90 -4.41
CA ARG A 269 4.59 5.92 -3.90
C ARG A 269 3.94 4.57 -3.63
N MET A 270 2.82 4.52 -2.91
CA MET A 270 2.07 3.27 -2.69
C MET A 270 1.68 2.62 -4.01
N ASN A 271 1.19 3.41 -4.98
CA ASN A 271 0.75 2.91 -6.28
C ASN A 271 1.91 2.27 -7.07
N MET A 272 3.09 2.90 -7.08
CA MET A 272 4.29 2.35 -7.74
C MET A 272 4.74 1.04 -7.09
N ILE A 273 4.75 0.95 -5.75
CA ILE A 273 5.14 -0.25 -5.01
C ILE A 273 4.19 -1.43 -5.28
N LEU A 274 2.89 -1.15 -5.42
CA LEU A 274 1.88 -2.18 -5.74
C LEU A 274 2.04 -2.74 -7.14
N HIS A 275 2.52 -1.94 -8.09
CA HIS A 275 2.83 -2.36 -9.46
C HIS A 275 4.25 -2.95 -9.61
N GLY A 276 4.98 -3.10 -8.50
CA GLY A 276 6.35 -3.61 -8.53
C GLY A 276 7.33 -2.71 -9.29
N VAL A 277 6.99 -1.44 -9.46
CA VAL A 277 7.82 -0.47 -10.16
C VAL A 277 8.76 0.19 -9.16
N HIS A 278 10.06 -0.01 -9.35
CA HIS A 278 11.08 0.74 -8.62
C HIS A 278 11.07 2.19 -9.12
N PHE A 279 11.04 3.15 -8.21
CA PHE A 279 11.08 4.57 -8.53
C PHE A 279 12.31 5.21 -7.88
N ASP A 280 13.42 5.29 -8.60
CA ASP A 280 14.64 5.91 -8.05
C ASP A 280 14.45 7.40 -7.73
N HIS A 281 13.47 8.04 -8.36
CA HIS A 281 13.41 9.50 -8.47
C HIS A 281 11.99 10.08 -8.52
N LEU A 282 11.04 9.55 -7.74
CA LEU A 282 9.82 10.30 -7.42
C LEU A 282 10.19 11.42 -6.43
N ARG A 283 9.84 12.66 -6.72
CA ARG A 283 10.24 13.82 -5.91
C ARG A 283 9.04 14.66 -5.52
N ARG A 284 9.03 15.12 -4.27
CA ARG A 284 8.06 16.13 -3.83
C ARG A 284 8.38 17.52 -4.38
N ASN A 285 9.66 17.90 -4.37
CA ASN A 285 10.10 19.28 -4.68
C ASN A 285 10.98 19.34 -5.95
N VAL A 286 10.91 20.45 -6.68
CA VAL A 286 11.82 20.72 -7.81
C VAL A 286 13.21 21.01 -7.23
N LYS A 287 14.23 20.25 -7.63
CA LYS A 287 15.64 20.65 -7.48
C LYS A 287 16.19 21.05 -8.84
N ILE A 288 16.20 22.34 -9.15
CA ILE A 288 16.97 22.90 -10.27
C ILE A 288 18.21 23.57 -9.66
N GLY A 289 19.40 23.07 -9.99
CA GLY A 289 20.67 23.72 -9.62
C GLY A 289 20.95 23.83 -8.11
N GLY A 290 20.46 22.90 -7.28
CA GLY A 290 20.69 22.90 -5.83
C GLY A 290 19.74 23.79 -5.02
N LEU A 291 18.86 24.57 -5.66
CA LEU A 291 17.74 25.21 -4.98
C LEU A 291 16.55 24.24 -4.90
N VAL A 292 16.06 24.00 -3.68
CA VAL A 292 14.76 23.39 -3.44
C VAL A 292 13.72 24.50 -3.57
N ILE A 293 12.91 24.46 -4.62
CA ILE A 293 11.72 25.33 -4.70
C ILE A 293 10.64 24.63 -3.88
N THR A 294 10.32 25.19 -2.72
CA THR A 294 9.19 24.81 -1.86
C THR A 294 7.91 25.44 -2.36
#